data_AF-A0A8J6N170-F1
#
_entry.id   AF-A0A8J6N170-F1
#
_cell.length_a   1.000
_cell.length_b   1.000
_cell.length_c   1.000
_cell.angle_alpha   90.00
_cell.angle_beta   90.00
_cell.angle_gamma   90.00
#
_symmetry.space_group_name_H-M   'P 1'
#
loop_
_entity.id
_entity.type
_entity.pdbx_description
1 polymer ?
#
loop_
_entity_poly.entity_id
_entity_poly.type
_entity_poly.pdbx_seq_one_letter_code
_entity_poly.pdbx_strand_id
1 'polypeptide(L)'
;MPKPQYPTKEGIWSKGQRAEKTYSGVKLGPPYKEAVDSLRGALEDRDDFDPAVLFVWGTMQATGVLNILKDVEEEFGEKGQAVVRRAINKAGYEACQQFLDNSEFPEDLSDVELTSFIVTGINTILYASLEKPWITSEERCDFDILWCPHQDRYTAFDCRVQRYFVEGMIRACEDFNGKKFHPVVDKIIPHGADRCHFSVDRWEDDGGTHPWDKYSEELARRAFDKMKGTDKKKT
;
A
#
# COMPACT_ATOMS: atom_id res chain seq x y z
N MET A 1 -4.56 16.16 17.79
CA MET A 1 -5.89 15.55 17.62
C MET A 1 -5.92 14.24 18.40
N PRO A 2 -7.05 13.82 18.97
CA PRO A 2 -7.14 12.56 19.69
C PRO A 2 -6.84 11.37 18.76
N LYS A 3 -6.22 10.32 19.30
CA LYS A 3 -6.00 9.06 18.57
C LYS A 3 -7.35 8.50 18.11
N PRO A 4 -7.43 7.85 16.94
CA PRO A 4 -8.64 7.17 16.51
C PRO A 4 -9.11 6.19 17.59
N GLN A 5 -10.41 6.23 17.90
CA GLN A 5 -11.03 5.30 18.84
C GLN A 5 -11.50 4.06 18.09
N TYR A 6 -11.12 2.89 18.61
CA TYR A 6 -11.52 1.59 18.07
C TYR A 6 -12.42 0.87 19.09
N PRO A 7 -13.45 0.13 18.64
CA PRO A 7 -13.85 -0.06 17.24
C PRO A 7 -14.51 1.19 16.65
N THR A 8 -14.35 1.38 15.33
CA THR A 8 -15.06 2.42 14.56
C THR A 8 -15.96 1.78 13.51
N LYS A 9 -17.04 2.49 13.15
CA LYS A 9 -17.90 2.15 12.01
C LYS A 9 -17.54 2.93 10.75
N GLU A 10 -16.55 3.81 10.83
CA GLU A 10 -16.05 4.52 9.67
C GLU A 10 -15.11 3.63 8.84
N GLY A 11 -15.19 3.79 7.52
CA GLY A 11 -14.37 3.04 6.58
C GLY A 11 -14.83 1.60 6.36
N ILE A 12 -14.02 0.86 5.61
CA ILE A 12 -14.29 -0.49 5.14
C ILE A 12 -13.03 -1.36 5.23
N TRP A 13 -13.27 -2.64 5.52
CA TRP A 13 -12.30 -3.73 5.36
C TRP A 13 -12.53 -4.46 4.04
N SER A 14 -11.79 -5.53 3.77
CA SER A 14 -11.83 -6.27 2.50
C SER A 14 -13.20 -6.85 2.10
N LYS A 15 -14.13 -7.00 3.05
CA LYS A 15 -15.52 -7.42 2.81
C LYS A 15 -16.55 -6.28 2.90
N GLY A 16 -16.09 -5.04 3.05
CA GLY A 16 -16.94 -3.87 3.19
C GLY A 16 -17.58 -3.45 1.87
N GLN A 17 -18.59 -2.59 1.97
CA GLN A 17 -19.36 -2.06 0.83
C GLN A 17 -19.08 -0.57 0.66
N ARG A 18 -19.01 -0.13 -0.60
CA ARG A 18 -18.89 1.29 -0.95
C ARG A 18 -20.24 1.88 -1.34
N ALA A 19 -20.31 3.21 -1.38
CA ALA A 19 -21.55 3.92 -1.70
C ALA A 19 -21.87 3.91 -3.21
N GLU A 20 -20.84 3.79 -4.05
CA GLU A 20 -20.94 3.73 -5.49
C GLU A 20 -21.69 2.45 -5.91
N LYS A 21 -22.81 2.59 -6.64
CA LYS A 21 -23.66 1.46 -7.03
C LYS A 21 -22.91 0.42 -7.86
N THR A 22 -22.01 0.88 -8.72
CA THR A 22 -21.14 0.08 -9.58
C THR A 22 -20.22 -0.85 -8.80
N TYR A 23 -19.86 -0.49 -7.56
CA TYR A 23 -19.04 -1.34 -6.69
C TYR A 23 -19.72 -2.67 -6.32
N SER A 24 -21.06 -2.74 -6.35
CA SER A 24 -21.77 -3.99 -6.04
C SER A 24 -21.47 -5.14 -7.00
N GLY A 25 -21.00 -4.84 -8.21
CA GLY A 25 -20.55 -5.83 -9.19
C GLY A 25 -19.06 -6.21 -9.07
N VAL A 26 -18.29 -5.53 -8.21
CA VAL A 26 -16.86 -5.77 -8.04
C VAL A 26 -16.63 -6.94 -7.09
N LYS A 27 -15.73 -7.85 -7.46
CA LYS A 27 -15.23 -8.90 -6.56
C LYS A 27 -13.71 -8.78 -6.45
N LEU A 28 -13.23 -8.41 -5.27
CA LEU A 28 -11.80 -8.27 -5.02
C LEU A 28 -11.22 -9.61 -4.54
N GLY A 29 -10.25 -10.14 -5.28
CA GLY A 29 -9.62 -11.43 -5.01
C GLY A 29 -8.35 -11.32 -4.16
N PRO A 30 -8.05 -12.30 -3.29
CA PRO A 30 -6.77 -12.30 -2.57
C PRO A 30 -5.62 -12.70 -3.52
N PRO A 31 -4.41 -12.14 -3.36
CA PRO A 31 -3.21 -12.76 -3.93
C PRO A 31 -2.94 -14.11 -3.26
N TYR A 32 -2.08 -14.93 -3.86
CA TYR A 32 -1.67 -16.23 -3.30
C TYR A 32 -2.86 -17.16 -3.02
N LYS A 33 -3.82 -17.21 -3.95
CA LYS A 33 -5.13 -17.85 -3.77
C LYS A 33 -5.05 -19.25 -3.16
N GLU A 34 -4.19 -20.12 -3.68
CA GLU A 34 -4.05 -21.50 -3.17
C GLU A 34 -3.57 -21.54 -1.71
N ALA A 35 -2.63 -20.67 -1.33
CA ALA A 35 -2.13 -20.58 0.03
C ALA A 35 -3.20 -20.02 0.98
N VAL A 36 -3.97 -19.02 0.52
CA VAL A 36 -5.09 -18.44 1.27
C VAL A 36 -6.20 -19.46 1.49
N ASP A 37 -6.55 -20.25 0.47
CA ASP A 37 -7.57 -21.30 0.58
C ASP A 37 -7.09 -22.44 1.49
N SER A 38 -5.80 -22.80 1.42
CA SER A 38 -5.18 -23.77 2.34
C SER A 38 -5.22 -23.31 3.80
N LEU A 39 -4.93 -22.02 4.05
CA LEU A 39 -5.06 -21.42 5.38
C LEU A 39 -6.51 -21.48 5.87
N ARG A 40 -7.49 -21.12 5.02
CA ARG A 40 -8.91 -21.19 5.39
C ARG A 40 -9.32 -22.61 5.78
N GLY A 41 -8.90 -23.63 5.03
CA GLY A 41 -9.17 -25.03 5.36
C GLY A 41 -8.46 -25.49 6.65
N ALA A 42 -7.24 -25.05 6.91
CA ALA A 42 -6.52 -25.37 8.15
C ALA A 42 -7.17 -24.77 9.41
N LEU A 43 -7.93 -23.67 9.24
CA LEU A 43 -8.64 -22.97 10.30
C LEU A 43 -10.13 -23.34 10.36
N GLU A 44 -10.62 -24.17 9.45
CA GLU A 44 -12.03 -24.58 9.41
C GLU A 44 -12.39 -25.32 10.71
N ASP A 45 -13.46 -24.86 11.35
CA ASP A 45 -13.94 -25.37 12.64
C ASP A 45 -12.92 -25.31 13.80
N ARG A 46 -11.93 -24.41 13.73
CA ARG A 46 -10.95 -24.16 14.81
C ARG A 46 -11.30 -22.91 15.60
N ASP A 47 -11.81 -23.09 16.82
CA ASP A 47 -12.10 -22.00 17.78
C ASP A 47 -10.87 -21.60 18.63
N ASP A 48 -9.80 -22.40 18.59
CA ASP A 48 -8.55 -22.19 19.32
C ASP A 48 -7.57 -21.25 18.59
N PHE A 49 -7.91 -20.79 17.39
CA PHE A 49 -7.06 -19.92 16.61
C PHE A 49 -7.39 -18.44 16.83
N ASP A 50 -6.43 -17.67 17.33
CA ASP A 50 -6.49 -16.20 17.39
C ASP A 50 -5.88 -15.59 16.11
N PRO A 51 -6.67 -14.96 15.22
CA PRO A 51 -6.14 -14.34 14.00
C PRO A 51 -5.07 -13.27 14.24
N ALA A 52 -5.01 -12.67 15.43
CA ALA A 52 -3.98 -11.68 15.76
C ALA A 52 -2.55 -12.27 15.70
N VAL A 53 -2.38 -13.59 15.85
CA VAL A 53 -1.06 -14.22 15.76
C VAL A 53 -0.49 -14.18 14.33
N LEU A 54 -1.33 -14.15 13.29
CA LEU A 54 -0.88 -13.90 11.91
C LEU A 54 -0.38 -12.47 11.73
N PHE A 55 -1.01 -11.50 12.40
CA PHE A 55 -0.53 -10.12 12.41
C PHE A 55 0.83 -10.02 13.12
N VAL A 56 1.03 -10.73 14.23
CA VAL A 56 2.35 -10.81 14.91
C VAL A 56 3.41 -11.40 13.97
N TRP A 57 3.10 -12.52 13.32
CA TRP A 57 4.01 -13.15 12.35
C TRP A 57 4.34 -12.21 11.18
N GLY A 58 3.33 -11.58 10.58
CA GLY A 58 3.52 -10.63 9.48
C GLY A 58 4.34 -9.40 9.90
N THR A 59 4.11 -8.87 11.09
CA THR A 59 4.88 -7.75 11.66
C THR A 59 6.34 -8.11 11.86
N MET A 60 6.62 -9.36 12.28
CA MET A 60 8.00 -9.86 12.39
C MET A 60 8.68 -9.92 11.02
N GLN A 61 8.02 -10.46 9.99
CA GLN A 61 8.55 -10.49 8.62
C GLN A 61 8.80 -9.08 8.07
N ALA A 62 7.84 -8.17 8.24
CA ALA A 62 7.93 -6.78 7.81
C ALA A 62 9.10 -6.04 8.49
N THR A 63 9.30 -6.27 9.79
CA THR A 63 10.46 -5.76 10.55
C THR A 63 11.77 -6.33 10.01
N GLY A 64 11.80 -7.62 9.65
CA GLY A 64 12.95 -8.26 9.02
C GLY A 64 13.35 -7.56 7.70
N VAL A 65 12.39 -7.31 6.82
CA VAL A 65 12.62 -6.59 5.55
C VAL A 65 13.15 -5.17 5.81
N LEU A 66 12.57 -4.47 6.77
CA LEU A 66 13.01 -3.12 7.15
C LEU A 66 14.47 -3.12 7.66
N ASN A 67 14.84 -4.10 8.49
CA ASN A 67 16.20 -4.23 8.99
C ASN A 67 17.18 -4.57 7.87
N ILE A 68 16.82 -5.50 6.97
CA ILE A 68 17.62 -5.81 5.79
C ILE A 68 17.87 -4.55 4.95
N LEU A 69 16.83 -3.74 4.71
CA LEU A 69 17.01 -2.47 3.99
C LEU A 69 18.04 -1.57 4.68
N LYS A 70 17.94 -1.39 6.00
CA LYS A 70 18.84 -0.52 6.77
C LYS A 70 20.28 -1.04 6.78
N ASP A 71 20.47 -2.32 7.09
CA ASP A 71 21.79 -2.92 7.18
C ASP A 71 22.50 -2.94 5.82
N VAL A 72 21.76 -3.23 4.74
CA VAL A 72 22.31 -3.23 3.39
C VAL A 72 22.61 -1.81 2.89
N GLU A 73 21.81 -0.81 3.28
CA GLU A 73 22.13 0.60 3.03
C GLU A 73 23.40 1.04 3.76
N GLU A 74 23.56 0.63 5.02
CA GLU A 74 24.73 0.94 5.85
C GLU A 74 26.00 0.33 5.27
N GLU A 75 25.96 -0.94 4.91
CA GLU A 75 27.14 -1.65 4.42
C GLU A 75 27.49 -1.31 2.96
N PHE A 76 26.48 -1.17 2.09
CA PHE A 76 26.70 -1.11 0.63
C PHE A 76 26.23 0.20 -0.03
N GLY A 77 25.73 1.16 0.74
CA GLY A 77 25.32 2.46 0.23
C GLY A 77 24.21 2.37 -0.83
N GLU A 78 24.30 3.24 -1.85
CA GLU A 78 23.31 3.34 -2.94
C GLU A 78 23.09 2.02 -3.69
N LYS A 79 24.15 1.23 -3.87
CA LYS A 79 24.04 -0.08 -4.52
C LYS A 79 23.21 -1.05 -3.70
N GLY A 80 23.42 -1.05 -2.38
CA GLY A 80 22.62 -1.86 -1.46
C GLY A 80 21.14 -1.50 -1.52
N GLN A 81 20.85 -0.21 -1.42
CA GLN A 81 19.48 0.30 -1.52
C GLN A 81 18.79 -0.11 -2.83
N ALA A 82 19.48 0.04 -3.97
CA ALA A 82 18.94 -0.33 -5.27
C ALA A 82 18.63 -1.82 -5.38
N VAL A 83 19.44 -2.68 -4.75
CA VAL A 83 19.19 -4.13 -4.69
C VAL A 83 17.92 -4.43 -3.88
N VAL A 84 17.78 -3.84 -2.69
CA VAL A 84 16.62 -4.09 -1.83
C VAL A 84 15.35 -3.49 -2.42
N ARG A 85 15.38 -2.27 -2.95
CA ARG A 85 14.26 -1.63 -3.66
C ARG A 85 13.75 -2.52 -4.80
N ARG A 86 14.65 -3.02 -5.66
CA ARG A 86 14.26 -3.92 -6.77
C ARG A 86 13.61 -5.21 -6.26
N ALA A 87 14.12 -5.80 -5.20
CA ALA A 87 13.54 -7.03 -4.63
C ALA A 87 12.14 -6.77 -4.06
N ILE A 88 11.95 -5.66 -3.35
CA ILE A 88 10.64 -5.25 -2.81
C ILE A 88 9.65 -4.92 -3.93
N ASN A 89 10.08 -4.19 -4.96
CA ASN A 89 9.26 -3.88 -6.14
C ASN A 89 8.75 -5.18 -6.80
N LYS A 90 9.60 -6.21 -6.92
CA LYS A 90 9.19 -7.50 -7.46
C LYS A 90 8.09 -8.15 -6.62
N ALA A 91 8.22 -8.12 -5.30
CA ALA A 91 7.20 -8.65 -4.40
C ALA A 91 5.88 -7.86 -4.48
N GLY A 92 5.95 -6.52 -4.55
CA GLY A 92 4.77 -5.66 -4.72
C GLY A 92 4.06 -5.90 -6.05
N TYR A 93 4.82 -6.03 -7.14
CA TYR A 93 4.29 -6.38 -8.46
C TYR A 93 3.60 -7.73 -8.45
N GLU A 94 4.28 -8.78 -7.96
CA GLU A 94 3.74 -10.14 -7.92
C GLU A 94 2.43 -10.21 -7.13
N ALA A 95 2.39 -9.62 -5.93
CA ALA A 95 1.19 -9.60 -5.10
C ALA A 95 0.04 -8.84 -5.79
N CYS A 96 0.32 -7.68 -6.39
CA CYS A 96 -0.69 -6.89 -7.08
C CYS A 96 -1.21 -7.58 -8.34
N GLN A 97 -0.34 -8.18 -9.13
CA GLN A 97 -0.72 -8.92 -10.33
C GLN A 97 -1.68 -10.07 -9.96
N GLN A 98 -1.33 -10.87 -8.96
CA GLN A 98 -2.21 -11.95 -8.50
C GLN A 98 -3.52 -11.43 -7.90
N PHE A 99 -3.50 -10.29 -7.20
CA PHE A 99 -4.71 -9.63 -6.73
C PHE A 99 -5.63 -9.25 -7.91
N LEU A 100 -5.07 -8.64 -8.96
CA LEU A 100 -5.81 -8.22 -10.15
C LEU A 100 -6.35 -9.43 -10.92
N ASP A 101 -5.52 -10.46 -11.14
CA ASP A 101 -5.91 -11.70 -11.84
C ASP A 101 -7.05 -12.47 -11.14
N ASN A 102 -7.13 -12.36 -9.82
CA ASN A 102 -8.18 -12.99 -9.01
C ASN A 102 -9.38 -12.07 -8.76
N SER A 103 -9.38 -10.84 -9.29
CA SER A 103 -10.46 -9.88 -9.12
C SER A 103 -11.36 -9.82 -10.35
N GLU A 104 -12.64 -9.49 -10.14
CA GLU A 104 -13.63 -9.27 -11.19
C GLU A 104 -14.13 -7.82 -11.12
N PHE A 105 -14.10 -7.13 -12.25
CA PHE A 105 -14.58 -5.75 -12.39
C PHE A 105 -15.64 -5.69 -13.49
N PRO A 106 -16.74 -4.94 -13.30
CA PRO A 106 -17.70 -4.67 -14.38
C PRO A 106 -17.05 -3.98 -15.59
N GLU A 107 -17.53 -4.27 -16.80
CA GLU A 107 -16.99 -3.69 -18.04
C GLU A 107 -17.37 -2.20 -18.23
N ASP A 108 -18.41 -1.73 -17.55
CA ASP A 108 -18.97 -0.39 -17.68
C ASP A 108 -18.42 0.63 -16.67
N LEU A 109 -17.38 0.26 -15.92
CA LEU A 109 -16.70 1.18 -15.00
C LEU A 109 -16.03 2.33 -15.77
N SER A 110 -16.15 3.55 -15.25
CA SER A 110 -15.27 4.63 -15.65
C SER A 110 -13.82 4.35 -15.22
N ASP A 111 -12.85 5.00 -15.87
CA ASP A 111 -11.42 4.86 -15.54
C ASP A 111 -11.16 5.18 -14.04
N VAL A 112 -11.80 6.22 -13.49
CA VAL A 112 -11.64 6.61 -12.08
C VAL A 112 -12.30 5.63 -11.11
N GLU A 113 -13.44 5.03 -11.48
CA GLU A 113 -14.08 3.98 -10.67
C GLU A 113 -13.19 2.74 -10.61
N LEU A 114 -12.70 2.28 -11.77
CA LEU A 114 -11.79 1.13 -11.82
C LEU A 114 -10.57 1.36 -10.93
N THR A 115 -9.91 2.52 -11.05
CA THR A 115 -8.77 2.88 -10.21
C THR A 115 -9.11 2.96 -8.74
N SER A 116 -10.19 3.64 -8.38
CA SER A 116 -10.66 3.79 -7.00
C SER A 116 -10.96 2.43 -6.36
N PHE A 117 -11.53 1.49 -7.11
CA PHE A 117 -11.88 0.16 -6.62
C PHE A 117 -10.65 -0.77 -6.52
N ILE A 118 -9.71 -0.68 -7.47
CA ILE A 118 -8.40 -1.33 -7.39
C ILE A 118 -7.65 -0.85 -6.13
N VAL A 119 -7.62 0.46 -5.90
CA VAL A 119 -6.98 1.08 -4.73
C VAL A 119 -7.62 0.58 -3.43
N THR A 120 -8.94 0.43 -3.39
CA THR A 120 -9.62 -0.22 -2.25
C THR A 120 -9.13 -1.64 -2.01
N GLY A 121 -8.96 -2.44 -3.06
CA GLY A 121 -8.42 -3.79 -2.93
C GLY A 121 -6.98 -3.79 -2.41
N ILE A 122 -6.12 -2.93 -2.95
CA ILE A 122 -4.74 -2.76 -2.46
C ILE A 122 -4.74 -2.41 -0.96
N ASN A 123 -5.53 -1.41 -0.57
CA ASN A 123 -5.57 -0.93 0.81
C ASN A 123 -6.13 -1.98 1.78
N THR A 124 -7.25 -2.61 1.43
CA THR A 124 -7.98 -3.50 2.35
C THR A 124 -7.50 -4.96 2.32
N ILE A 125 -6.86 -5.40 1.23
CA ILE A 125 -6.35 -6.78 1.07
C ILE A 125 -4.82 -6.81 1.21
N LEU A 126 -4.08 -6.07 0.38
CA LEU A 126 -2.60 -6.14 0.38
C LEU A 126 -2.00 -5.45 1.60
N TYR A 127 -2.58 -4.32 2.00
CA TYR A 127 -2.14 -3.56 3.18
C TYR A 127 -2.95 -3.83 4.44
N ALA A 128 -3.98 -4.68 4.36
CA ALA A 128 -4.88 -5.01 5.47
C ALA A 128 -5.26 -3.77 6.30
N SER A 129 -5.57 -2.66 5.63
CA SER A 129 -5.82 -1.35 6.24
C SER A 129 -7.30 -1.02 6.22
N LEU A 130 -7.75 -0.28 7.23
CA LEU A 130 -9.10 0.25 7.29
C LEU A 130 -9.16 1.51 6.43
N GLU A 131 -9.85 1.43 5.31
CA GLU A 131 -9.91 2.49 4.31
C GLU A 131 -11.24 3.24 4.35
N LYS A 132 -11.23 4.55 4.15
CA LYS A 132 -12.43 5.34 3.83
C LYS A 132 -12.21 6.01 2.46
N PRO A 133 -12.71 5.43 1.36
CA PRO A 133 -12.48 5.96 0.03
C PRO A 133 -13.64 6.82 -0.50
N TRP A 134 -13.37 7.69 -1.46
CA TRP A 134 -14.38 8.41 -2.25
C TRP A 134 -13.82 8.87 -3.61
N ILE A 135 -14.70 9.12 -4.55
CA ILE A 135 -14.35 9.70 -5.86
C ILE A 135 -14.60 11.20 -5.81
N THR A 136 -13.62 12.02 -6.19
CA THR A 136 -13.72 13.49 -6.15
C THR A 136 -14.07 14.09 -7.50
N SER A 137 -13.68 13.45 -8.61
CA SER A 137 -14.03 13.86 -9.97
C SER A 137 -13.90 12.69 -10.95
N GLU A 138 -14.12 12.94 -12.25
CA GLU A 138 -13.90 11.96 -13.32
C GLU A 138 -12.43 11.51 -13.47
N GLU A 139 -11.48 12.27 -12.90
CA GLU A 139 -10.04 12.06 -13.09
C GLU A 139 -9.28 11.85 -11.77
N ARG A 140 -10.00 11.82 -10.65
CA ARG A 140 -9.41 11.78 -9.31
C ARG A 140 -10.28 11.02 -8.31
N CYS A 141 -9.61 10.18 -7.53
CA CYS A 141 -10.17 9.61 -6.31
C CYS A 141 -9.25 9.90 -5.12
N ASP A 142 -9.82 9.84 -3.92
CA ASP A 142 -9.12 10.12 -2.68
C ASP A 142 -9.53 9.06 -1.65
N PHE A 143 -8.65 8.82 -0.69
CA PHE A 143 -8.94 7.92 0.41
C PHE A 143 -8.19 8.30 1.68
N ASP A 144 -8.82 7.96 2.81
CA ASP A 144 -8.16 7.98 4.10
C ASP A 144 -7.85 6.54 4.55
N ILE A 145 -6.65 6.34 5.09
CA ILE A 145 -6.35 5.16 5.90
C ILE A 145 -6.56 5.53 7.36
N LEU A 146 -7.60 4.95 7.95
CA LEU A 146 -8.01 5.19 9.33
C LEU A 146 -7.20 4.33 10.31
N TRP A 147 -6.79 3.13 9.87
CA TRP A 147 -5.89 2.24 10.60
C TRP A 147 -4.98 1.50 9.63
N CYS A 148 -3.70 1.40 9.96
CA CYS A 148 -2.72 0.62 9.21
C CYS A 148 -1.98 -0.37 10.13
N PRO A 149 -1.72 -1.62 9.69
CA PRO A 149 -0.96 -2.62 10.46
C PRO A 149 0.39 -2.12 11.01
N HIS A 150 1.02 -1.16 10.33
CA HIS A 150 2.35 -0.67 10.68
C HIS A 150 2.34 0.57 11.60
N GLN A 151 1.18 1.20 11.84
CA GLN A 151 1.11 2.52 12.47
C GLN A 151 1.70 2.57 13.89
N ASP A 152 1.64 1.45 14.62
CA ASP A 152 2.10 1.33 16.01
C ASP A 152 3.53 0.78 16.12
N ARG A 153 4.16 0.43 14.99
CA ARG A 153 5.50 -0.21 14.96
C ARG A 153 6.53 0.55 14.13
N TYR A 154 6.11 1.19 13.05
CA TYR A 154 6.98 1.90 12.12
C TYR A 154 7.13 3.37 12.53
N THR A 155 8.35 3.90 12.41
CA THR A 155 8.52 5.35 12.39
C THR A 155 8.04 5.92 11.06
N ALA A 156 7.80 7.24 11.03
CA ALA A 156 7.57 8.01 9.82
C ALA A 156 8.51 7.66 8.65
N PHE A 157 9.80 7.46 8.95
CA PHE A 157 10.78 7.16 7.91
C PHE A 157 10.75 5.70 7.47
N ASP A 158 10.35 4.77 8.34
CA ASP A 158 10.26 3.35 8.02
C ASP A 158 9.18 3.06 6.97
N CYS A 159 8.12 3.88 6.90
CA CYS A 159 7.09 3.80 5.86
C CYS A 159 7.62 3.91 4.42
N ARG A 160 8.86 4.34 4.20
CA ARG A 160 9.49 4.33 2.87
C ARG A 160 9.57 2.93 2.27
N VAL A 161 9.71 1.88 3.08
CA VAL A 161 9.72 0.49 2.59
C VAL A 161 8.40 0.14 1.88
N GLN A 162 7.29 0.68 2.38
CA GLN A 162 5.96 0.49 1.79
C GLN A 162 5.88 1.14 0.40
N ARG A 163 6.65 2.19 0.15
CA ARG A 163 6.63 2.90 -1.13
C ARG A 163 7.31 2.12 -2.25
N TYR A 164 8.33 1.33 -1.91
CA TYR A 164 8.93 0.36 -2.83
C TYR A 164 7.92 -0.76 -3.18
N PHE A 165 7.10 -1.21 -2.22
CA PHE A 165 6.01 -2.14 -2.57
C PHE A 165 5.03 -1.49 -3.56
N VAL A 166 4.60 -0.24 -3.30
CA VAL A 166 3.70 0.50 -4.19
C VAL A 166 4.31 0.72 -5.58
N GLU A 167 5.61 0.94 -5.73
CA GLU A 167 6.26 1.03 -7.06
C GLU A 167 5.99 -0.21 -7.92
N GLY A 168 6.08 -1.40 -7.32
CA GLY A 168 5.74 -2.65 -7.99
C GLY A 168 4.25 -2.73 -8.32
N MET A 169 3.40 -2.33 -7.38
CA MET A 169 1.94 -2.35 -7.54
C MET A 169 1.45 -1.41 -8.64
N ILE A 170 2.03 -0.20 -8.75
CA ILE A 170 1.73 0.75 -9.83
C ILE A 170 2.00 0.10 -11.18
N ARG A 171 3.17 -0.52 -11.35
CA ARG A 171 3.54 -1.21 -12.60
C ARG A 171 2.56 -2.34 -12.95
N ALA A 172 2.14 -3.12 -11.96
CA ALA A 172 1.14 -4.18 -12.18
C ALA A 172 -0.23 -3.60 -12.59
N CYS A 173 -0.66 -2.48 -12.00
CA CYS A 173 -1.88 -1.80 -12.40
C CYS A 173 -1.79 -1.24 -13.82
N GLU A 174 -0.67 -0.62 -14.17
CA GLU A 174 -0.39 -0.11 -15.52
C GLU A 174 -0.40 -1.23 -16.57
N ASP A 175 0.22 -2.39 -16.27
CA ASP A 175 0.19 -3.56 -17.15
C ASP A 175 -1.22 -4.15 -17.31
N PHE A 176 -2.05 -4.07 -16.25
CA PHE A 176 -3.40 -4.62 -16.24
C PHE A 176 -4.41 -3.80 -17.06
N ASN A 177 -4.41 -2.47 -16.93
CA ASN A 177 -5.43 -1.63 -17.58
C ASN A 177 -4.86 -0.64 -18.62
N GLY A 178 -3.54 -0.58 -18.79
CA GLY A 178 -2.87 0.33 -19.74
C GLY A 178 -2.96 1.80 -19.35
N LYS A 179 -3.43 2.12 -18.14
CA LYS A 179 -3.60 3.48 -17.63
C LYS A 179 -2.58 3.76 -16.55
N LYS A 180 -2.13 5.01 -16.49
CA LYS A 180 -1.19 5.47 -15.47
C LYS A 180 -1.87 6.37 -14.46
N PHE A 181 -1.48 6.21 -13.20
CA PHE A 181 -2.05 6.95 -12.08
C PHE A 181 -0.95 7.45 -11.18
N HIS A 182 -1.14 8.67 -10.67
CA HIS A 182 -0.22 9.28 -9.74
C HIS A 182 -0.83 9.29 -8.33
N PRO A 183 -0.45 8.33 -7.47
CA PRO A 183 -0.75 8.43 -6.06
C PRO A 183 0.10 9.53 -5.42
N VAL A 184 -0.54 10.40 -4.63
CA VAL A 184 0.05 11.47 -3.84
C VAL A 184 -0.21 11.19 -2.38
N VAL A 185 0.82 11.39 -1.55
CA VAL A 185 0.73 11.23 -0.10
C VAL A 185 0.74 12.60 0.55
N ASP A 186 -0.38 13.00 1.16
CA ASP A 186 -0.53 14.31 1.80
C ASP A 186 -0.06 14.26 3.27
N LYS A 187 -0.70 13.42 4.08
CA LYS A 187 -0.35 13.23 5.50
C LYS A 187 -0.35 11.76 5.87
N ILE A 188 0.42 11.39 6.90
CA ILE A 188 0.51 10.00 7.38
C ILE A 188 0.49 9.90 8.91
N ILE A 189 -0.13 8.84 9.44
CA ILE A 189 -0.25 8.58 10.88
C ILE A 189 1.10 8.58 11.60
N PRO A 190 2.18 7.98 11.06
CA PRO A 190 3.48 7.99 11.74
C PRO A 190 4.14 9.37 11.86
N HIS A 191 3.64 10.40 11.15
CA HIS A 191 4.02 11.81 11.35
C HIS A 191 3.08 12.55 12.33
N GLY A 192 2.22 11.82 13.05
CA GLY A 192 1.29 12.37 14.04
C GLY A 192 -0.06 12.80 13.48
N ALA A 193 -0.37 12.46 12.22
CA ALA A 193 -1.71 12.65 11.67
C ALA A 193 -2.72 11.70 12.34
N ASP A 194 -3.98 12.12 12.37
CA ASP A 194 -5.12 11.32 12.82
C ASP A 194 -5.44 10.14 11.87
N ARG A 195 -5.07 10.30 10.60
CA ARG A 195 -5.23 9.35 9.50
C ARG A 195 -4.17 9.60 8.45
N CYS A 196 -3.88 8.61 7.61
CA CYS A 196 -3.16 8.89 6.37
C CYS A 196 -4.15 9.38 5.32
N HIS A 197 -3.78 10.39 4.53
CA HIS A 197 -4.60 10.91 3.45
C HIS A 197 -3.85 10.83 2.13
N PHE A 198 -4.53 10.34 1.10
CA PHE A 198 -3.99 10.12 -0.22
C PHE A 198 -4.97 10.60 -1.28
N SER A 199 -4.41 11.10 -2.38
CA SER A 199 -5.14 11.26 -3.63
C SER A 199 -4.50 10.43 -4.72
N VAL A 200 -5.30 10.04 -5.71
CA VAL A 200 -4.85 9.33 -6.89
C VAL A 200 -5.43 10.07 -8.08
N ASP A 201 -4.56 10.77 -8.79
CA ASP A 201 -4.92 11.52 -9.99
C ASP A 201 -4.56 10.67 -11.22
N ARG A 202 -5.33 10.77 -12.30
CA ARG A 202 -4.89 10.22 -13.59
C ARG A 202 -3.61 10.92 -14.02
N TRP A 203 -2.66 10.14 -14.53
CA TRP A 203 -1.40 10.67 -15.02
C TRP A 203 -1.29 10.46 -16.53
N GLU A 204 -1.06 11.54 -17.27
CA GLU A 204 -0.66 11.46 -18.67
C GLU A 204 0.86 11.42 -18.76
N ASP A 205 1.38 10.40 -19.43
CA ASP A 205 2.81 10.24 -19.65
C ASP A 205 3.28 11.27 -20.69
N ASP A 206 4.14 12.19 -20.26
CA ASP A 206 4.79 13.19 -21.10
C ASP A 206 6.19 12.73 -21.59
N GLY A 207 6.53 11.45 -21.41
CA GLY A 207 7.86 10.90 -21.66
C GLY A 207 8.83 11.06 -20.49
N GLY A 208 8.35 11.57 -19.34
CA GLY A 208 9.11 11.78 -18.13
C GLY A 208 9.13 10.59 -17.17
N THR A 209 9.99 10.66 -16.15
CA THR A 209 10.00 9.70 -15.03
C THR A 209 8.72 9.86 -14.20
N HIS A 210 8.04 8.74 -13.92
CA HIS A 210 6.84 8.70 -13.10
C HIS A 210 7.06 9.46 -11.77
N PRO A 211 6.16 10.35 -11.34
CA PRO A 211 6.37 11.15 -10.13
C PRO A 211 6.65 10.33 -8.86
N TRP A 212 6.05 9.14 -8.76
CA TRP A 212 6.31 8.19 -7.68
C TRP A 212 7.75 7.69 -7.64
N ASP A 213 8.38 7.47 -8.79
CA ASP A 213 9.78 7.03 -8.87
C ASP A 213 10.71 8.14 -8.38
N LYS A 214 10.47 9.39 -8.81
CA LYS A 214 11.23 10.57 -8.34
C LYS A 214 11.13 10.73 -6.83
N TYR A 215 9.93 10.57 -6.29
CA TYR A 215 9.70 10.69 -4.86
C TYR A 215 10.40 9.57 -4.06
N SER A 216 10.42 8.36 -4.61
CA SER A 216 11.13 7.23 -3.99
C SER A 216 12.65 7.40 -4.03
N GLU A 217 13.20 8.01 -5.09
CA GLU A 217 14.60 8.44 -5.17
C GLU A 217 14.93 9.53 -4.14
N GLU A 218 14.03 10.49 -3.91
CA GLU A 218 14.23 11.52 -2.90
C GLU A 218 14.33 10.91 -1.49
N LEU A 219 13.42 10.00 -1.14
CA LEU A 219 13.46 9.30 0.15
C LEU A 219 14.71 8.44 0.31
N ALA A 220 15.14 7.81 -0.78
CA ALA A 220 16.39 7.07 -0.84
C ALA A 220 17.59 7.97 -0.52
N ARG A 221 17.68 9.14 -1.16
CA ARG A 221 18.73 10.14 -0.91
C ARG A 221 18.71 10.66 0.52
N ARG A 222 17.51 10.95 1.06
CA ARG A 222 17.36 11.40 2.47
C ARG A 222 17.84 10.37 3.47
N ALA A 223 17.73 9.08 3.17
CA ALA A 223 18.28 8.01 4.02
C ALA A 223 19.79 8.17 4.17
N PHE A 224 20.49 8.40 3.05
CA PHE A 224 21.94 8.62 3.07
C PHE A 224 22.33 9.92 3.75
N ASP A 225 21.59 11.01 3.52
CA ASP A 225 21.85 12.28 4.20
C ASP A 225 21.77 12.13 5.73
N LYS A 226 20.80 11.33 6.21
CA LYS A 226 20.65 11.02 7.62
C LYS A 226 21.80 10.17 8.16
N MET A 227 22.25 9.16 7.39
CA MET A 227 23.37 8.29 7.78
C MET A 227 24.71 9.02 7.81
N LYS A 228 24.95 9.94 6.86
CA LYS A 228 26.17 10.76 6.79
C LYS A 228 26.20 11.90 7.82
N GLY A 229 25.12 12.08 8.61
CA GLY A 229 24.99 13.19 9.55
C GLY A 229 24.88 14.56 8.87
N THR A 230 24.58 14.59 7.57
CA THR A 230 24.37 15.82 6.79
C THR A 230 22.94 16.36 6.92
N ASP A 231 22.03 15.60 7.53
CA ASP A 231 20.67 16.01 7.89
C ASP A 231 20.66 16.93 9.13
N LYS A 232 21.46 18.00 9.11
CA LYS A 232 21.38 19.09 10.10
C LYS A 232 20.35 20.12 9.62
N LYS A 233 19.11 19.95 10.10
CA LYS A 233 18.04 20.96 10.28
C LYS A 233 17.96 22.04 9.20
N LYS A 234 17.00 21.89 8.27
CA LYS A 234 16.15 23.03 7.91
C LYS A 234 14.92 22.98 8.82
N THR A 235 15.05 23.62 9.98
CA THR A 235 13.91 24.07 10.81
C THR A 235 13.04 25.03 10.03
#